data_AF-A0A4Q9YN67-F1
#
_entry.id   AF-A0A4Q9YN67-F1
#
_cell.length_a   1.000
_cell.length_b   1.000
_cell.length_c   1.000
_cell.angle_alpha   90.00
_cell.angle_beta   90.00
_cell.angle_gamma   90.00
#
_symmetry.space_group_name_H-M   'P 1'
#
loop_
_entity.id
_entity.type
_entity.pdbx_description
1 polymer ?
#
loop_
_entity_poly.entity_id
_entity_poly.type
_entity_poly.pdbx_seq_one_letter_code
_entity_poly.pdbx_strand_id
1 'polypeptide(L)'
;MKEWDVNIYRGILTGYNEAFIINQETRDKLIAASSKNDEIIRPILRGRDIKKYDIHFSNLYLINAHNGVKEKGTKRIDVVNDYPVIYEHLKHFQSKLESRSDKGDHWSNLRNCAYIDIFTGPKLIYPETMRLLKNN
;
A
#
# COMPACT_ATOMS: atom_id res chain seq x y z
N MET A 1 -27.45 8.20 10.34
CA MET A 1 -26.34 7.68 9.51
C MET A 1 -26.81 6.94 8.25
N LYS A 2 -27.99 6.31 8.24
CA LYS A 2 -28.60 5.66 7.05
C LYS A 2 -29.14 6.63 5.97
N GLU A 3 -29.19 7.93 6.25
CA GLU A 3 -29.81 8.93 5.35
C GLU A 3 -28.81 9.62 4.42
N TRP A 4 -27.50 9.35 4.57
CA TRP A 4 -26.46 9.91 3.72
C TRP A 4 -25.83 8.78 2.93
N ASP A 5 -25.84 8.86 1.59
CA ASP A 5 -25.22 7.90 0.67
C ASP A 5 -23.69 8.07 0.68
N VAL A 6 -23.08 7.77 1.82
CA VAL A 6 -21.64 7.93 2.06
C VAL A 6 -21.03 6.58 2.43
N ASN A 7 -20.09 6.12 1.61
CA ASN A 7 -19.31 4.92 1.87
C ASN A 7 -18.01 5.28 2.60
N ILE A 8 -17.76 4.63 3.75
CA ILE A 8 -16.52 4.81 4.52
C ILE A 8 -15.64 3.58 4.31
N TYR A 9 -14.41 3.82 3.90
CA TYR A 9 -13.41 2.78 3.66
C TYR A 9 -12.19 3.02 4.54
N ARG A 10 -11.49 1.94 4.91
CA ARG A 10 -10.21 2.04 5.63
C ARG A 10 -9.03 2.07 4.67
N GLY A 11 -7.86 2.46 5.15
CA GLY A 11 -6.62 2.44 4.37
C GLY A 11 -6.15 1.03 3.99
N ILE A 12 -5.12 0.96 3.14
CA ILE A 12 -4.45 -0.28 2.77
C ILE A 12 -3.63 -0.77 3.96
N LEU A 13 -3.93 -1.98 4.44
CA LEU A 13 -3.15 -2.60 5.51
C LEU A 13 -2.03 -3.43 4.90
N THR A 14 -0.80 -3.00 5.19
CA THR A 14 0.39 -3.65 4.66
C THR A 14 0.81 -4.86 5.45
N GLY A 15 0.38 -5.05 6.72
CA GLY A 15 0.76 -6.10 7.67
C GLY A 15 2.24 -6.15 8.10
N TYR A 16 3.14 -5.50 7.36
CA TYR A 16 4.55 -5.31 7.71
C TYR A 16 5.13 -4.16 6.87
N ASN A 17 5.19 -2.96 7.46
CA ASN A 17 5.50 -1.73 6.71
C ASN A 17 6.90 -1.74 6.09
N GLU A 18 7.91 -2.29 6.75
CA GLU A 18 9.31 -2.23 6.30
C GLU A 18 9.55 -2.92 4.94
N ALA A 19 8.77 -3.96 4.64
CA ALA A 19 8.88 -4.65 3.36
C ALA A 19 8.15 -3.90 2.23
N PHE A 20 6.97 -3.33 2.53
CA PHE A 20 6.06 -2.80 1.50
C PHE A 20 6.13 -1.29 1.33
N ILE A 21 6.57 -0.53 2.34
CA ILE A 21 6.73 0.92 2.27
C ILE A 21 8.21 1.23 2.10
N ILE A 22 8.56 1.75 0.93
CA ILE A 22 9.92 2.06 0.51
C ILE A 22 10.10 3.57 0.39
N ASN A 23 11.34 4.03 0.54
CA ASN A 23 11.71 5.43 0.28
C ASN A 23 11.96 5.65 -1.22
N GLN A 24 12.18 6.91 -1.59
CA GLN A 24 12.50 7.31 -2.96
C GLN A 24 13.74 6.60 -3.53
N GLU A 25 14.81 6.49 -2.73
CA GLU A 25 16.05 5.85 -3.20
C GLU A 25 15.84 4.37 -3.58
N THR A 26 15.13 3.61 -2.74
CA THR A 26 14.79 2.21 -3.01
C THR A 26 13.83 2.11 -4.20
N ARG A 27 12.85 3.01 -4.32
CA ARG A 27 11.98 3.06 -5.50
C ARG A 27 12.79 3.23 -6.78
N ASP A 28 13.70 4.20 -6.80
CA ASP A 28 14.46 4.53 -8.00
C ASP A 28 15.40 3.38 -8.37
N LYS A 29 15.99 2.69 -7.39
CA LYS A 29 16.77 1.45 -7.60
C LYS A 29 15.92 0.33 -8.22
N LEU A 30 14.70 0.10 -7.71
CA LEU A 30 13.81 -0.93 -8.22
C LEU A 30 13.37 -0.61 -9.66
N ILE A 31 13.04 0.64 -9.96
CA ILE A 31 12.61 1.07 -11.31
C ILE A 31 13.78 1.03 -12.30
N ALA A 32 14.99 1.43 -11.87
CA ALA A 32 16.19 1.35 -12.71
C ALA A 32 16.52 -0.10 -13.11
N ALA A 33 16.26 -1.07 -12.23
CA ALA A 33 16.45 -2.49 -12.53
C ALA A 33 15.38 -3.05 -13.48
N SER A 34 14.13 -2.55 -13.40
CA SER A 34 13.07 -2.88 -14.36
C SER A 34 11.99 -1.80 -14.34
N SER A 35 11.75 -1.15 -15.48
CA SER A 35 10.75 -0.09 -15.61
C SER A 35 9.32 -0.57 -15.32
N LYS A 36 9.03 -1.87 -15.55
CA LYS A 36 7.74 -2.50 -15.25
C LYS A 36 7.37 -2.34 -13.77
N ASN A 37 8.34 -2.26 -12.86
CA ASN A 37 8.11 -2.12 -11.43
C ASN A 37 7.32 -0.86 -11.05
N ASP A 38 7.36 0.20 -11.86
CA ASP A 38 6.60 1.44 -11.62
C ASP A 38 5.08 1.22 -11.67
N GLU A 39 4.59 0.17 -12.37
CA GLU A 39 3.16 -0.14 -12.47
C GLU A 39 2.51 -0.41 -11.10
N ILE A 40 3.26 -1.09 -10.21
CA ILE A 40 2.80 -1.53 -8.90
C ILE A 40 3.37 -0.71 -7.74
N ILE A 41 4.28 0.22 -7.98
CA ILE A 41 4.81 1.13 -6.97
C ILE A 41 3.99 2.42 -7.00
N ARG A 42 3.29 2.74 -5.90
CA ARG A 42 2.42 3.91 -5.81
C ARG A 42 2.83 4.83 -4.68
N PRO A 43 2.76 6.16 -4.82
CA PRO A 43 2.99 7.07 -3.70
C PRO A 43 1.99 6.77 -2.57
N ILE A 44 2.46 6.78 -1.33
CA ILE A 44 1.61 6.56 -0.16
C ILE A 44 1.52 7.81 0.71
N LEU A 45 0.31 8.05 1.22
CA LEU A 45 0.06 9.05 2.25
C LEU A 45 -0.34 8.35 3.54
N ARG A 46 0.38 8.61 4.64
CA ARG A 46 0.09 8.00 5.95
C ARG A 46 -0.68 9.00 6.81
N GLY A 47 -1.43 8.52 7.79
CA GLY A 47 -2.19 9.40 8.69
C GLY A 47 -1.33 10.45 9.41
N ARG A 48 -0.05 10.17 9.67
CA ARG A 48 0.89 11.13 10.30
C ARG A 48 1.36 12.26 9.37
N ASP A 49 1.21 12.06 8.07
CA ASP A 49 1.60 12.99 7.01
C ASP A 49 0.47 14.04 6.77
N ILE A 50 -0.72 13.81 7.32
CA ILE A 50 -1.89 14.68 7.21
C ILE A 50 -1.96 15.61 8.43
N LYS A 51 -2.01 16.93 8.19
CA LYS A 51 -2.24 17.98 9.18
C LYS A 51 -3.63 18.58 8.99
N LYS A 52 -4.05 19.44 9.95
CA LYS A 52 -5.39 20.04 9.97
C LYS A 52 -5.75 20.75 8.65
N TYR A 53 -4.79 21.41 8.03
CA TYR A 53 -4.98 22.21 6.81
C TYR A 53 -3.87 21.99 5.77
N ASP A 54 -3.06 20.94 5.93
CA ASP A 54 -1.90 20.71 5.07
C ASP A 54 -1.57 19.22 4.95
N ILE A 55 -0.87 18.84 3.88
CA ILE A 55 -0.45 17.48 3.59
C ILE A 55 1.04 17.47 3.28
N HIS A 56 1.83 16.75 4.07
CA HIS A 56 3.26 16.64 3.87
C HIS A 56 3.65 15.29 3.24
N PHE A 57 3.91 15.28 1.93
CA PHE A 57 4.37 14.08 1.25
C PHE A 57 5.79 13.70 1.69
N SER A 58 5.92 12.52 2.31
CA SER A 58 7.21 12.04 2.85
C SER A 58 8.11 11.34 1.82
N ASN A 59 7.84 11.48 0.51
CA ASN A 59 8.52 10.74 -0.56
C ASN A 59 8.61 9.22 -0.29
N LEU A 60 7.50 8.66 0.21
CA LEU A 60 7.34 7.25 0.47
C LEU A 60 6.42 6.62 -0.56
N TYR A 61 6.69 5.36 -0.85
CA TYR A 61 5.99 4.59 -1.86
C TYR A 61 5.59 3.24 -1.31
N LEU A 62 4.41 2.78 -1.71
CA LEU A 62 3.87 1.47 -1.40
C LEU A 62 4.11 0.54 -2.59
N ILE A 63 4.69 -0.62 -2.34
CA ILE A 63 4.66 -1.76 -3.26
C ILE A 63 3.26 -2.38 -3.17
N ASN A 64 2.38 -2.04 -4.11
CA ASN A 64 0.99 -2.47 -4.11
C ASN A 64 0.82 -3.86 -4.75
N ALA A 65 1.37 -4.90 -4.12
CA ALA A 65 1.20 -6.29 -4.54
C ALA A 65 -0.18 -6.84 -4.18
N HIS A 66 -1.25 -6.28 -4.73
CA HIS A 66 -2.63 -6.63 -4.38
C HIS A 66 -3.04 -8.06 -4.79
N ASN A 67 -3.94 -8.66 -4.01
CA ASN A 67 -4.49 -9.99 -4.29
C ASN A 67 -5.62 -10.00 -5.36
N GLY A 68 -5.85 -8.85 -6.02
CA GLY A 68 -6.92 -8.70 -6.98
C GLY A 68 -8.29 -8.59 -6.31
N VAL A 69 -9.34 -8.44 -7.11
CA VAL A 69 -10.73 -8.34 -6.66
C VAL A 69 -11.58 -9.24 -7.55
N LYS A 70 -11.95 -10.42 -7.03
CA LYS A 70 -12.67 -11.46 -7.79
C LYS A 70 -13.97 -10.93 -8.41
N GLU A 71 -14.73 -10.15 -7.64
CA GLU A 71 -16.01 -9.56 -8.05
C GLU A 71 -15.88 -8.60 -9.24
N LYS A 72 -14.71 -8.00 -9.43
CA LYS A 72 -14.44 -7.04 -10.52
C LYS A 72 -13.62 -7.64 -11.65
N GLY A 73 -13.25 -8.92 -11.56
CA GLY A 73 -12.36 -9.58 -12.52
C GLY A 73 -10.89 -9.12 -12.45
N THR A 74 -10.51 -8.31 -11.46
CA THR A 74 -9.13 -7.85 -11.28
C THR A 74 -8.28 -9.02 -10.77
N LYS A 75 -7.30 -9.43 -11.58
CA LYS A 75 -6.38 -10.53 -11.24
C LYS A 75 -5.43 -10.14 -10.10
N ARG A 76 -4.98 -11.13 -9.34
CA ARG A 76 -3.88 -10.94 -8.38
C ARG A 76 -2.59 -10.60 -9.12
N ILE A 77 -1.75 -9.79 -8.49
CA ILE A 77 -0.40 -9.54 -9.00
C ILE A 77 0.45 -10.76 -8.71
N ASP A 78 1.02 -11.37 -9.75
CA ASP A 78 1.99 -12.45 -9.62
C ASP A 78 3.40 -11.86 -9.45
N VAL A 79 3.74 -11.50 -8.21
CA VAL A 79 5.03 -10.85 -7.91
C VAL A 79 6.21 -11.74 -8.32
N VAL A 80 6.07 -13.07 -8.21
CA VAL A 80 7.16 -14.02 -8.47
C VAL A 80 7.53 -14.03 -9.94
N ASN A 81 6.53 -14.08 -10.82
CA ASN A 81 6.75 -14.21 -12.27
C ASN A 81 6.82 -12.85 -12.97
N ASP A 82 5.98 -11.89 -12.59
CA ASP A 82 5.88 -10.62 -13.30
C ASP A 82 6.88 -9.57 -12.84
N TYR A 83 7.34 -9.66 -11.58
CA TYR A 83 8.16 -8.63 -10.91
C TYR A 83 9.32 -9.25 -10.11
N PRO A 84 10.26 -9.96 -10.75
CA PRO A 84 11.30 -10.73 -10.06
C PRO A 84 12.20 -9.86 -9.16
N VAL A 85 12.47 -8.61 -9.55
CA VAL A 85 13.27 -7.68 -8.73
C VAL A 85 12.55 -7.30 -7.44
N ILE A 86 11.23 -7.05 -7.53
CA ILE A 86 10.41 -6.76 -6.34
C ILE A 86 10.28 -8.02 -5.48
N TYR A 87 10.15 -9.20 -6.10
CA TYR A 87 10.14 -10.46 -5.39
C TYR A 87 11.41 -10.64 -4.56
N GLU A 88 12.59 -10.44 -5.14
CA GLU A 88 13.86 -10.54 -4.41
C GLU A 88 13.96 -9.49 -3.29
N HIS A 89 13.49 -8.25 -3.50
CA HIS A 89 13.37 -7.26 -2.40
C HIS A 89 12.50 -7.79 -1.24
N LEU A 90 11.30 -8.31 -1.52
CA LEU A 90 10.39 -8.83 -0.50
C LEU A 90 10.93 -10.10 0.18
N LYS A 91 11.72 -10.91 -0.53
CA LYS A 91 12.33 -12.14 -0.03
C LYS A 91 13.31 -11.91 1.11
N HIS A 92 13.96 -10.73 1.16
CA HIS A 92 14.77 -10.33 2.32
C HIS A 92 13.95 -10.31 3.63
N PHE A 93 12.64 -10.15 3.53
CA PHE A 93 11.70 -10.12 4.66
C PHE A 93 10.84 -11.39 4.76
N GLN A 94 11.14 -12.44 3.99
CA GLN A 94 10.28 -13.62 3.81
C GLN A 94 9.85 -14.23 5.16
N SER A 95 10.77 -14.41 6.10
CA SER A 95 10.47 -15.01 7.41
C SER A 95 9.39 -14.24 8.19
N LYS A 96 9.38 -12.90 8.08
CA LYS A 96 8.36 -12.03 8.68
C LYS A 96 7.09 -11.98 7.85
N LEU A 97 7.21 -12.06 6.52
CA LEU A 97 6.07 -11.98 5.62
C LEU A 97 5.21 -13.25 5.65
N GLU A 98 5.84 -14.42 5.71
CA GLU A 98 5.16 -15.71 5.80
C GLU A 98 4.39 -15.86 7.11
N SER A 99 4.95 -15.37 8.22
CA SER A 99 4.33 -15.46 9.55
C SER A 99 3.11 -14.56 9.74
N ARG A 100 2.79 -13.68 8.78
CA ARG A 100 1.65 -12.76 8.92
C ARG A 100 0.31 -13.45 8.74
N SER A 101 -0.64 -13.03 9.56
CA SER A 101 -2.06 -13.37 9.38
C SER A 101 -2.69 -12.57 8.24
N ASP A 102 -2.33 -11.29 8.11
CA ASP A 102 -2.85 -10.40 7.06
C ASP A 102 -2.06 -10.53 5.74
N LYS A 103 -2.22 -11.63 5.01
CA LYS A 103 -1.61 -11.82 3.67
C LYS A 103 -2.64 -12.22 2.62
N GLY A 104 -2.28 -12.08 1.34
CA GLY A 104 -3.06 -12.59 0.21
C GLY A 104 -2.86 -14.10 0.00
N ASP A 105 -3.11 -14.57 -1.22
CA ASP A 105 -2.94 -15.98 -1.59
C ASP A 105 -1.47 -16.43 -1.49
N HIS A 106 -0.54 -15.49 -1.65
CA HIS A 106 0.90 -15.69 -1.47
C HIS A 106 1.45 -14.69 -0.45
N TRP A 107 2.52 -15.04 0.27
CA TRP A 107 3.10 -14.20 1.33
C TRP A 107 3.63 -12.85 0.84
N SER A 108 4.00 -12.77 -0.44
CA SER A 108 4.42 -11.52 -1.09
C SER A 108 3.26 -10.60 -1.44
N ASN A 109 2.00 -11.07 -1.35
CA ASN A 109 0.83 -10.28 -1.66
C ASN A 109 0.22 -9.66 -0.40
N LEU A 110 -0.27 -8.43 -0.57
CA LEU A 110 -1.13 -7.77 0.39
C LEU A 110 -2.47 -8.53 0.51
N ARG A 111 -3.13 -8.39 1.65
CA ARG A 111 -4.48 -8.94 1.84
C ARG A 111 -5.46 -8.40 0.80
N ASN A 112 -6.54 -9.14 0.55
CA ASN A 112 -7.59 -8.69 -0.34
C ASN A 112 -8.20 -7.34 0.12
N CYS A 113 -8.39 -6.43 -0.84
CA CYS A 113 -8.97 -5.10 -0.67
C CYS A 113 -10.01 -4.87 -1.79
N ALA A 114 -11.29 -5.14 -1.48
CA ALA A 114 -12.39 -5.09 -2.46
C ALA A 114 -12.62 -3.69 -3.08
N TYR A 115 -12.15 -2.64 -2.41
CA TYR A 115 -12.31 -1.26 -2.81
C TYR A 115 -10.99 -0.63 -3.30
N ILE A 116 -9.99 -1.41 -3.71
CA ILE A 116 -8.68 -0.88 -4.13
C ILE A 116 -8.79 0.22 -5.20
N ASP A 117 -9.77 0.15 -6.09
CA ASP A 117 -9.96 1.12 -7.17
C ASP A 117 -10.33 2.52 -6.68
N ILE A 118 -10.97 2.64 -5.51
CA ILE A 118 -11.37 3.95 -4.97
C ILE A 118 -10.14 4.84 -4.71
N PHE A 119 -8.96 4.24 -4.49
CA PHE A 119 -7.73 4.98 -4.25
C PHE A 119 -7.21 5.68 -5.50
N THR A 120 -7.71 5.35 -6.68
CA THR A 120 -7.32 6.02 -7.93
C THR A 120 -8.08 7.34 -8.18
N GLY A 121 -9.29 7.47 -7.62
CA GLY A 121 -10.15 8.64 -7.82
C GLY A 121 -10.01 9.74 -6.76
N PRO A 122 -10.73 10.86 -6.95
CA PRO A 122 -10.94 11.88 -5.92
C PRO A 122 -11.62 11.27 -4.69
N LYS A 123 -11.12 11.64 -3.50
CA LYS A 123 -11.57 11.06 -2.22
C LYS A 123 -11.27 12.00 -1.06
N LEU A 124 -12.06 11.88 0.00
CA LEU A 124 -11.83 12.56 1.27
C LEU A 124 -11.09 11.59 2.20
N ILE A 125 -9.94 12.03 2.72
CA ILE A 125 -9.11 11.22 3.63
C ILE A 125 -9.23 11.79 5.03
N TYR A 126 -9.53 10.94 6.01
CA TYR A 126 -9.49 11.30 7.42
C TYR A 126 -8.47 10.40 8.14
N PRO A 127 -7.57 10.94 8.99
CA PRO A 127 -6.70 10.13 9.81
C PRO A 127 -7.51 9.53 10.98
N GLU A 128 -7.51 8.21 11.10
CA GLU A 128 -8.20 7.49 12.19
C GLU A 128 -7.68 7.89 13.58
N THR A 129 -6.35 7.94 13.72
CA THR A 129 -5.69 8.36 14.97
C THR A 129 -4.76 9.52 14.68
N MET A 130 -5.11 10.73 15.13
CA MET A 130 -4.24 11.89 15.10
C MET A 130 -3.59 12.05 16.48
N ARG A 131 -2.25 11.99 16.55
CA ARG A 131 -1.53 12.47 17.74
C ARG A 131 -1.65 14.00 17.76
N LEU A 132 -2.44 14.53 18.69
CA LEU A 132 -2.31 15.93 19.09
C LEU A 132 -0.93 16.06 19.72
N LEU A 133 -0.02 16.75 19.03
CA LEU A 133 1.24 17.16 19.64
C LEU A 133 0.87 18.05 20.83
N LYS A 134 1.12 17.57 22.05
CA LYS A 134 1.19 18.47 23.20
C LYS A 134 2.43 19.33 22.95
N ASN A 135 2.21 20.61 22.64
CA ASN A 135 3.28 21.58 22.63
C ASN A 135 3.80 21.66 24.06
N ASN A 136 5.03 21.17 24.29
CA ASN A 136 5.80 21.46 25.49
C ASN A 136 6.63 22.72 25.23
#